data_AF-A0A662KSL0-F1
#
_entry.id   AF-A0A662KSL0-F1
#
_cell.length_a   1.000
_cell.length_b   1.000
_cell.length_c   1.000
_cell.angle_alpha   90.00
_cell.angle_beta   90.00
_cell.angle_gamma   90.00
#
_symmetry.space_group_name_H-M   'P 1'
#
loop_
_entity.id
_entity.type
_entity.pdbx_description
1 polymer ?
#
loop_
_entity_poly.entity_id
_entity_poly.type
_entity_poly.pdbx_seq_one_letter_code
_entity_poly.pdbx_strand_id
1 'polypeptide(L)'
;GIGSGYRNFGYVVSDLIEPPVLALWGDFNAYWYGGSAPSFDVLDASNSVICGDVAVGGSIGSCATTDKIKLRANLSSAGNYDTPYLDWWFVNYTKSEPNTGRIASKRRYAYALEVNSSGCLLGWIAGQNASYCSLPSSGWKFVGMTYNKNECNLTLWLNGSAVASKALTGCPSIPATDTKLIIGEGLNATLEELMIYNVSLSQAEIYDDWIKGRK
;
A
#
# COMPACT_ATOMS: atom_id res chain seq x y z
N GLY A 1 46.41 -19.70 23.52
CA GLY A 1 46.17 -18.33 23.04
C GLY A 1 44.68 -18.11 23.01
N ILE A 2 44.19 -17.10 23.72
CA ILE A 2 42.78 -16.74 23.75
C ILE A 2 42.52 -15.98 22.44
N GLY A 3 42.08 -16.69 21.40
CA GLY A 3 41.68 -16.06 20.15
C GLY A 3 40.41 -15.28 20.39
N SER A 4 40.51 -13.96 20.56
CA SER A 4 39.36 -13.06 20.54
C SER A 4 38.79 -13.08 19.11
N GLY A 5 37.84 -13.98 18.86
CA GLY A 5 37.06 -13.95 17.62
C GLY A 5 36.21 -12.68 17.62
N TYR A 6 36.69 -11.63 16.95
CA TYR A 6 35.90 -10.43 16.72
C TYR A 6 34.70 -10.81 15.83
N ARG A 7 33.51 -10.32 16.20
CA ARG A 7 32.34 -10.48 15.33
C ARG A 7 32.50 -9.51 14.16
N ASN A 8 32.76 -10.06 12.98
CA ASN A 8 32.90 -9.30 11.74
C ASN A 8 31.57 -9.17 10.99
N PHE A 9 30.45 -9.52 11.64
CA PHE A 9 29.11 -9.42 11.10
C PHE A 9 28.10 -9.10 12.20
N GLY A 10 27.06 -8.36 11.83
CA GLY A 10 25.94 -7.99 12.69
C GLY A 10 24.82 -7.39 11.87
N TYR A 11 23.72 -7.03 12.52
CA TYR A 11 22.64 -6.32 11.86
C TYR A 11 21.91 -5.40 12.82
N VAL A 12 21.27 -4.37 12.26
CA VAL A 12 20.32 -3.50 12.96
C VAL A 12 18.96 -3.68 12.30
N VAL A 13 17.90 -3.74 13.09
CA VAL A 13 16.51 -3.78 12.61
C VAL A 13 15.77 -2.57 13.14
N SER A 14 14.97 -1.92 12.30
CA SER A 14 14.11 -0.82 12.73
C SER A 14 12.95 -1.32 13.58
N ASP A 15 12.29 -0.38 14.26
CA ASP A 15 10.92 -0.58 14.70
C ASP A 15 9.97 -0.77 13.50
N LEU A 16 8.74 -1.17 13.78
CA LEU A 16 7.72 -1.34 12.75
C LEU A 16 7.37 0.01 12.11
N ILE A 17 7.44 0.07 10.79
CA ILE A 17 7.12 1.25 9.99
C ILE A 17 5.80 0.98 9.27
N GLU A 18 4.91 1.97 9.27
CA GLU A 18 3.64 1.93 8.53
C GLU A 18 3.52 3.17 7.64
N PRO A 19 3.05 3.04 6.39
CA PRO A 19 2.81 4.17 5.53
C PRO A 19 1.59 4.96 6.04
N PRO A 20 1.54 6.27 5.81
CA PRO A 20 0.30 7.03 5.89
C PRO A 20 -0.82 6.35 5.10
N VAL A 21 -2.08 6.56 5.47
CA VAL A 21 -3.24 5.82 4.92
C VAL A 21 -3.32 5.82 3.37
N LEU A 22 -2.84 6.88 2.73
CA LEU A 22 -2.84 7.08 1.26
C LEU A 22 -1.48 6.86 0.59
N ALA A 23 -0.48 6.46 1.36
CA ALA A 23 0.85 6.22 0.83
C ALA A 23 1.00 4.77 0.42
N LEU A 24 1.72 4.57 -0.67
CA LEU A 24 2.39 3.31 -0.93
C LEU A 24 3.86 3.45 -0.56
N TRP A 25 4.52 2.32 -0.36
CA TRP A 25 5.96 2.30 -0.21
C TRP A 25 6.62 2.83 -1.50
N GLY A 26 7.54 3.77 -1.32
CA GLY A 26 8.35 4.35 -2.39
C GLY A 26 9.79 3.86 -2.28
N ASP A 27 10.73 4.79 -2.29
CA ASP A 27 12.15 4.48 -2.41
C ASP A 27 12.81 4.35 -1.04
N PHE A 28 13.63 3.31 -0.91
CA PHE A 28 14.50 3.11 0.25
C PHE A 28 15.72 4.00 0.15
N ASN A 29 16.04 4.70 1.23
CA ASN A 29 17.19 5.59 1.32
C ASN A 29 17.99 5.28 2.58
N ALA A 30 19.31 5.29 2.46
CA ALA A 30 20.21 5.15 3.59
C ALA A 30 21.52 5.88 3.32
N TYR A 31 22.19 6.22 4.41
CA TYR A 31 23.55 6.70 4.38
C TYR A 31 24.38 5.95 5.39
N TRP A 32 25.58 5.59 4.95
CA TRP A 32 26.56 4.88 5.73
C TRP A 32 27.93 5.48 5.43
N TYR A 33 28.86 5.26 6.33
CA TYR A 33 30.23 5.66 6.16
C TYR A 33 31.16 4.68 6.87
N GLY A 34 32.43 4.71 6.48
CA GLY A 34 33.41 3.77 6.97
C GLY A 34 33.24 2.37 6.38
N GLY A 35 34.37 1.73 6.16
CA GLY A 35 34.49 0.36 5.71
C GLY A 35 33.58 -0.14 4.58
N SER A 36 33.23 -1.43 4.65
CA SER A 36 32.39 -2.11 3.67
C SER A 36 30.94 -1.60 3.65
N ALA A 37 30.33 -1.52 2.47
CA ALA A 37 28.94 -1.09 2.35
C ALA A 37 27.97 -2.11 3.00
N PRO A 38 26.99 -1.67 3.81
CA PRO A 38 25.94 -2.55 4.31
C PRO A 38 25.09 -3.10 3.16
N SER A 39 24.53 -4.30 3.35
CA SER A 39 23.37 -4.73 2.56
C SER A 39 22.08 -4.41 3.31
N PHE A 40 21.00 -4.17 2.58
CA PHE A 40 19.73 -3.76 3.16
C PHE A 40 18.62 -4.72 2.77
N ASP A 41 17.82 -5.12 3.74
CA ASP A 41 16.62 -5.93 3.52
C ASP A 41 15.39 -5.20 4.05
N VAL A 42 14.25 -5.51 3.46
CA VAL A 42 12.93 -5.21 4.02
C VAL A 42 12.37 -6.48 4.60
N LEU A 43 11.91 -6.39 5.84
CA LEU A 43 11.27 -7.47 6.55
C LEU A 43 9.77 -7.20 6.72
N ASP A 44 8.98 -8.26 6.87
CA ASP A 44 7.61 -8.15 7.38
C ASP A 44 7.59 -7.90 8.91
N ALA A 45 6.38 -7.79 9.47
CA ALA A 45 6.20 -7.61 10.93
C ALA A 45 6.77 -8.77 11.77
N SER A 46 6.92 -9.96 11.19
CA SER A 46 7.43 -11.19 11.83
C SER A 46 8.95 -11.37 11.66
N ASN A 47 9.64 -10.41 11.06
CA ASN A 47 11.07 -10.43 10.73
C ASN A 47 11.47 -11.37 9.58
N SER A 48 10.52 -11.79 8.73
CA SER A 48 10.82 -12.53 7.50
C SER A 48 11.22 -11.56 6.39
N VAL A 49 12.26 -11.89 5.61
CA VAL A 49 12.70 -11.05 4.48
C VAL A 49 11.66 -11.10 3.36
N ILE A 50 11.16 -9.92 2.98
CA ILE A 50 10.23 -9.73 1.85
C ILE A 50 10.86 -9.00 0.66
N CYS A 51 11.91 -8.22 0.91
CA CYS A 51 12.80 -7.67 -0.12
C CYS A 51 14.24 -7.89 0.33
N GLY A 52 15.04 -8.62 -0.42
CA GLY A 52 16.47 -8.79 -0.15
C GLY A 52 17.32 -7.83 -0.97
N ASP A 53 18.48 -7.43 -0.43
CA ASP A 53 19.51 -6.64 -1.14
C ASP A 53 18.96 -5.39 -1.84
N VAL A 54 18.17 -4.62 -1.12
CA VAL A 54 17.56 -3.38 -1.59
C VAL A 54 18.63 -2.31 -1.81
N ALA A 55 18.71 -1.81 -3.04
CA ALA A 55 19.59 -0.71 -3.38
C ALA A 55 19.10 0.62 -2.77
N VAL A 56 20.03 1.45 -2.32
CA VAL A 56 19.71 2.84 -1.94
C VAL A 56 19.26 3.64 -3.17
N GLY A 57 18.13 4.33 -3.04
CA GLY A 57 17.39 4.96 -4.14
C GLY A 57 16.48 3.99 -4.91
N GLY A 58 16.49 2.69 -4.58
CA GLY A 58 15.63 1.70 -5.18
C GLY A 58 14.21 1.70 -4.60
N SER A 59 13.21 1.49 -5.46
CA SER A 59 11.82 1.34 -5.02
C SER A 59 11.59 0.00 -4.34
N ILE A 60 10.92 0.00 -3.19
CA ILE A 60 10.51 -1.22 -2.48
C ILE A 60 9.04 -1.56 -2.72
N GLY A 61 8.28 -0.73 -3.44
CA GLY A 61 6.83 -0.85 -3.58
C GLY A 61 6.34 -2.14 -4.26
N SER A 62 7.20 -2.82 -5.03
CA SER A 62 6.87 -4.08 -5.70
C SER A 62 7.00 -5.31 -4.81
N CYS A 63 7.85 -5.25 -3.78
CA CYS A 63 8.16 -6.39 -2.90
C CYS A 63 7.58 -6.19 -1.49
N ALA A 64 7.54 -4.95 -1.00
CA ALA A 64 6.84 -4.57 0.23
C ALA A 64 5.33 -4.48 -0.06
N THR A 65 4.66 -5.63 -0.09
CA THR A 65 3.21 -5.73 -0.36
C THR A 65 2.36 -5.64 0.90
N THR A 66 2.98 -5.54 2.07
CA THR A 66 2.33 -5.37 3.38
C THR A 66 2.26 -3.91 3.79
N ASP A 67 1.29 -3.55 4.63
CA ASP A 67 1.16 -2.20 5.20
C ASP A 67 2.14 -1.95 6.35
N LYS A 68 2.86 -2.97 6.80
CA LYS A 68 3.83 -2.87 7.89
C LYS A 68 5.11 -3.60 7.51
N ILE A 69 6.22 -2.91 7.66
CA ILE A 69 7.56 -3.45 7.37
C ILE A 69 8.53 -3.10 8.49
N LYS A 70 9.69 -3.75 8.47
CA LYS A 70 10.89 -3.28 9.15
C LYS A 70 12.03 -3.19 8.13
N LEU A 71 13.00 -2.36 8.41
CA LEU A 71 14.24 -2.29 7.65
C LEU A 71 15.30 -3.07 8.41
N ARG A 72 16.17 -3.78 7.69
CA ARG A 72 17.35 -4.43 8.25
C ARG A 72 18.59 -4.02 7.50
N ALA A 73 19.61 -3.57 8.22
CA ALA A 73 20.93 -3.29 7.67
C ALA A 73 21.86 -4.41 8.14
N ASN A 74 22.39 -5.20 7.20
CA ASN A 74 23.39 -6.21 7.49
C ASN A 74 24.77 -5.57 7.36
N LEU A 75 25.50 -5.56 8.45
CA LEU A 75 26.81 -4.95 8.59
C LEU A 75 27.84 -6.06 8.58
N SER A 76 28.82 -5.98 7.69
CA SER A 76 29.95 -6.90 7.66
C SER A 76 31.26 -6.14 7.52
N SER A 77 32.34 -6.73 8.04
CA SER A 77 33.67 -6.16 8.05
C SER A 77 34.65 -7.14 7.41
N ALA A 78 35.43 -6.66 6.45
CA ALA A 78 36.47 -7.45 5.80
C ALA A 78 37.78 -7.53 6.62
N GLY A 79 37.91 -6.76 7.72
CA GLY A 79 39.10 -6.77 8.55
C GLY A 79 39.04 -5.83 9.77
N ASN A 80 40.06 -5.89 10.62
CA ASN A 80 40.03 -5.28 11.97
C ASN A 80 39.88 -3.75 12.04
N TYR A 81 40.00 -3.04 10.91
CA TYR A 81 39.84 -1.58 10.81
C TYR A 81 38.72 -1.17 9.84
N ASP A 82 37.97 -2.16 9.34
CA ASP A 82 36.92 -2.00 8.35
C ASP A 82 35.56 -1.98 9.04
N THR A 83 35.29 -0.97 9.88
CA THR A 83 34.02 -0.89 10.62
C THR A 83 32.99 -0.11 9.81
N PRO A 84 31.88 -0.74 9.38
CA PRO A 84 30.78 -0.03 8.75
C PRO A 84 29.92 0.69 9.80
N TYR A 85 29.53 1.93 9.49
CA TYR A 85 28.61 2.71 10.32
C TYR A 85 27.36 3.06 9.52
N LEU A 86 26.19 2.68 10.04
CA LEU A 86 24.92 3.20 9.56
C LEU A 86 24.64 4.52 10.26
N ASP A 87 24.47 5.59 9.49
CA ASP A 87 24.13 6.91 10.02
C ASP A 87 22.61 7.06 10.09
N TRP A 88 21.95 6.93 8.94
CA TRP A 88 20.51 7.04 8.83
C TRP A 88 19.94 6.17 7.72
N TRP A 89 18.64 5.93 7.83
CA TRP A 89 17.82 5.28 6.83
C TRP A 89 16.38 5.77 6.92
N PHE A 90 15.67 5.70 5.81
CA PHE A 90 14.23 5.93 5.76
C PHE A 90 13.65 5.38 4.47
N VAL A 91 12.33 5.26 4.42
CA VAL A 91 11.59 4.95 3.20
C VAL A 91 10.74 6.15 2.85
N ASN A 92 10.85 6.61 1.61
CA ASN A 92 9.92 7.57 1.05
C ASN A 92 8.59 6.89 0.75
N TYR A 93 7.53 7.67 0.79
CA TYR A 93 6.22 7.23 0.37
C TYR A 93 5.92 7.78 -1.01
N THR A 94 5.42 6.94 -1.91
CA THR A 94 4.73 7.45 -3.09
C THR A 94 3.41 8.04 -2.60
N LYS A 95 3.39 9.37 -2.44
CA LYS A 95 2.13 10.09 -2.19
C LYS A 95 1.20 9.80 -3.36
N SER A 96 -0.01 9.37 -3.03
CA SER A 96 -1.20 9.65 -3.83
C SER A 96 -1.10 11.01 -4.51
N GLU A 97 -1.44 11.08 -5.79
CA GLU A 97 -1.72 12.32 -6.54
C GLU A 97 -2.20 13.41 -5.56
N PRO A 98 -1.49 14.55 -5.44
CA PRO A 98 -1.97 15.64 -4.60
C PRO A 98 -3.40 15.94 -5.07
N ASN A 99 -4.36 15.92 -4.13
CA ASN A 99 -5.81 16.10 -4.35
C ASN A 99 -6.65 14.85 -4.63
N THR A 100 -6.24 13.66 -4.18
CA THR A 100 -7.17 12.52 -4.12
C THR A 100 -8.07 12.58 -2.89
N GLY A 101 -9.38 12.69 -3.13
CA GLY A 101 -10.43 12.62 -2.12
C GLY A 101 -10.87 11.18 -1.82
N ARG A 102 -11.19 10.89 -0.56
CA ARG A 102 -11.61 9.55 -0.11
C ARG A 102 -13.11 9.44 -0.06
N ILE A 103 -13.66 8.43 -0.73
CA ILE A 103 -15.06 8.04 -0.51
C ILE A 103 -15.11 7.18 0.76
N ALA A 104 -14.39 6.06 0.77
CA ALA A 104 -14.25 5.19 1.93
C ALA A 104 -12.90 4.45 1.87
N SER A 105 -12.13 4.45 2.96
CA SER A 105 -10.79 3.86 2.98
C SER A 105 -10.40 3.39 4.37
N LYS A 106 -9.88 2.16 4.46
CA LYS A 106 -9.10 1.72 5.63
C LYS A 106 -7.62 2.06 5.46
N ARG A 107 -7.09 1.81 4.25
CA ARG A 107 -5.72 2.04 3.76
C ARG A 107 -5.65 1.45 2.35
N ARG A 108 -4.74 1.94 1.50
CA ARG A 108 -4.53 1.32 0.17
C ARG A 108 -4.04 -0.13 0.24
N TYR A 109 -3.32 -0.49 1.29
CA TYR A 109 -2.91 -1.87 1.59
C TYR A 109 -4.01 -2.74 2.24
N ALA A 110 -5.16 -2.16 2.58
CA ALA A 110 -6.37 -2.88 2.92
C ALA A 110 -7.37 -2.73 1.75
N TYR A 111 -8.27 -1.76 1.87
CA TYR A 111 -9.10 -1.30 0.77
C TYR A 111 -9.27 0.22 0.80
N ALA A 112 -9.43 0.82 -0.38
CA ALA A 112 -9.80 2.21 -0.53
C ALA A 112 -10.57 2.47 -1.83
N LEU A 113 -11.65 3.24 -1.74
CA LEU A 113 -12.36 3.83 -2.87
C LEU A 113 -12.13 5.35 -2.83
N GLU A 114 -11.60 5.88 -3.92
CA GLU A 114 -11.03 7.22 -3.99
C GLU A 114 -11.38 7.90 -5.32
N VAL A 115 -11.35 9.24 -5.34
CA VAL A 115 -11.47 10.04 -6.57
C VAL A 115 -10.33 11.05 -6.61
N ASN A 116 -9.57 11.09 -7.70
CA ASN A 116 -8.49 12.09 -7.85
C ASN A 116 -8.98 13.39 -8.51
N SER A 117 -8.15 14.43 -8.47
CA SER A 117 -8.45 15.73 -9.08
C SER A 117 -8.66 15.70 -10.60
N SER A 118 -8.18 14.65 -11.26
CA SER A 118 -8.34 14.44 -12.70
C SER A 118 -9.68 13.77 -13.06
N GLY A 119 -10.55 13.50 -12.08
CA GLY A 119 -11.82 12.81 -12.32
C GLY A 119 -11.67 11.30 -12.52
N CYS A 120 -10.63 10.69 -11.96
CA CYS A 120 -10.49 9.24 -11.93
C CYS A 120 -11.06 8.64 -10.66
N LEU A 121 -11.95 7.66 -10.82
CA LEU A 121 -12.34 6.73 -9.77
C LEU A 121 -11.23 5.68 -9.61
N LEU A 122 -10.76 5.49 -8.39
CA LEU A 122 -9.68 4.57 -8.05
C LEU A 122 -10.18 3.60 -6.97
N GLY A 123 -10.01 2.31 -7.20
CA GLY A 123 -10.23 1.27 -6.19
C GLY A 123 -8.92 0.61 -5.86
N TRP A 124 -8.66 0.39 -4.58
CA TRP A 124 -7.46 -0.24 -4.06
C TRP A 124 -7.81 -1.49 -3.26
N ILE A 125 -7.05 -2.56 -3.47
CA ILE A 125 -7.02 -3.74 -2.63
C ILE A 125 -5.56 -4.15 -2.46
N ALA A 126 -5.08 -4.21 -1.22
CA ALA A 126 -3.74 -4.69 -0.90
C ALA A 126 -2.62 -4.07 -1.75
N GLY A 127 -2.64 -2.74 -1.90
CA GLY A 127 -1.64 -1.96 -2.64
C GLY A 127 -1.78 -2.01 -4.16
N GLN A 128 -2.72 -2.79 -4.70
CA GLN A 128 -3.00 -2.88 -6.11
C GLN A 128 -4.28 -2.10 -6.45
N ASN A 129 -4.29 -1.37 -7.57
CA ASN A 129 -5.47 -0.59 -7.97
C ASN A 129 -6.02 -0.88 -9.37
N ALA A 130 -7.33 -0.68 -9.50
CA ALA A 130 -8.01 -0.41 -10.76
C ALA A 130 -8.36 1.09 -10.84
N SER A 131 -8.45 1.62 -12.06
CA SER A 131 -8.76 3.05 -12.29
C SER A 131 -9.72 3.23 -13.45
N TYR A 132 -10.63 4.20 -13.33
CA TYR A 132 -11.51 4.66 -14.39
C TYR A 132 -11.51 6.19 -14.45
N CYS A 133 -10.99 6.79 -15.53
CA CYS A 133 -10.71 8.23 -15.64
C CYS A 133 -11.74 9.05 -16.42
N SER A 134 -12.97 8.54 -16.51
CA SER A 134 -14.06 9.24 -17.18
C SER A 134 -15.24 9.47 -16.23
N LEU A 135 -14.96 9.74 -14.94
CA LEU A 135 -16.01 10.06 -13.98
C LEU A 135 -16.61 11.43 -14.35
N PRO A 136 -17.93 11.53 -14.59
CA PRO A 136 -18.52 12.80 -14.95
C PRO A 136 -18.42 13.81 -13.80
N SER A 137 -18.08 15.06 -14.11
CA SER A 137 -17.74 16.10 -13.13
C SER A 137 -18.94 16.71 -12.39
N SER A 138 -20.17 16.36 -12.74
CA SER A 138 -21.37 16.96 -12.15
C SER A 138 -22.53 15.98 -11.98
N GLY A 139 -23.40 16.31 -11.03
CA GLY A 139 -24.59 15.54 -10.65
C GLY A 139 -24.28 14.29 -9.83
N TRP A 140 -25.29 13.77 -9.15
CA TRP A 140 -25.17 12.54 -8.37
C TRP A 140 -24.67 11.35 -9.20
N LYS A 141 -23.75 10.59 -8.62
CA LYS A 141 -23.19 9.36 -9.18
C LYS A 141 -23.21 8.29 -8.11
N PHE A 142 -23.69 7.11 -8.48
CA PHE A 142 -23.44 5.92 -7.69
C PHE A 142 -22.09 5.38 -8.11
N VAL A 143 -21.15 5.32 -7.17
CA VAL A 143 -19.81 4.79 -7.38
C VAL A 143 -19.57 3.65 -6.41
N GLY A 144 -18.86 2.63 -6.86
CA GLY A 144 -18.59 1.48 -6.02
C GLY A 144 -17.35 0.73 -6.47
N MET A 145 -16.89 -0.17 -5.60
CA MET A 145 -15.93 -1.20 -5.94
C MET A 145 -16.36 -2.52 -5.31
N THR A 146 -16.07 -3.62 -5.99
CA THR A 146 -16.17 -4.97 -5.42
C THR A 146 -14.85 -5.68 -5.55
N TYR A 147 -14.55 -6.56 -4.59
CA TYR A 147 -13.41 -7.45 -4.64
C TYR A 147 -13.86 -8.89 -4.41
N ASN A 148 -13.69 -9.72 -5.43
CA ASN A 148 -13.93 -11.16 -5.32
C ASN A 148 -12.60 -11.87 -5.08
N LYS A 149 -12.41 -12.41 -3.87
CA LYS A 149 -11.19 -13.13 -3.51
C LYS A 149 -11.00 -14.45 -4.26
N ASN A 150 -12.09 -15.13 -4.61
CA ASN A 150 -12.03 -16.42 -5.30
C ASN A 150 -11.62 -16.26 -6.78
N GLU A 151 -12.05 -15.16 -7.40
CA GLU A 151 -11.70 -14.79 -8.79
C GLU A 151 -10.49 -13.86 -8.85
N CYS A 152 -10.01 -13.41 -7.71
CA CYS A 152 -8.89 -12.49 -7.55
C CYS A 152 -9.10 -11.21 -8.37
N ASN A 153 -10.31 -10.69 -8.40
CA ASN A 153 -10.68 -9.59 -9.30
C ASN A 153 -11.28 -8.41 -8.54
N LEU A 154 -10.76 -7.21 -8.83
CA LEU A 154 -11.27 -5.93 -8.36
C LEU A 154 -12.06 -5.27 -9.51
N THR A 155 -13.32 -4.92 -9.25
CA THR A 155 -14.19 -4.24 -10.22
C THR A 155 -14.60 -2.88 -9.70
N LEU A 156 -14.58 -1.86 -10.57
CA LEU A 156 -15.14 -0.54 -10.32
C LEU A 156 -16.51 -0.40 -10.97
N TRP A 157 -17.42 0.25 -10.27
CA TRP A 157 -18.82 0.42 -10.67
C TRP A 157 -19.17 1.90 -10.77
N LEU A 158 -19.92 2.26 -11.81
CA LEU A 158 -20.53 3.57 -12.00
C LEU A 158 -21.97 3.38 -12.44
N ASN A 159 -22.92 3.92 -11.69
CA ASN A 159 -24.36 3.90 -12.02
C ASN A 159 -24.86 2.50 -12.44
N GLY A 160 -24.56 1.48 -11.63
CA GLY A 160 -25.00 0.11 -11.87
C GLY A 160 -24.18 -0.69 -12.89
N SER A 161 -23.21 -0.07 -13.58
CA SER A 161 -22.40 -0.73 -14.63
C SER A 161 -20.95 -0.91 -14.21
N ALA A 162 -20.33 -2.03 -14.58
CA ALA A 162 -18.89 -2.21 -14.43
C ALA A 162 -18.15 -1.27 -15.41
N VAL A 163 -17.21 -0.48 -14.91
CA VAL A 163 -16.47 0.51 -15.73
C VAL A 163 -14.97 0.26 -15.80
N ALA A 164 -14.42 -0.50 -14.85
CA ALA A 164 -13.05 -1.00 -14.91
C ALA A 164 -12.94 -2.31 -14.11
N SER A 165 -11.98 -3.15 -14.47
CA SER A 165 -11.68 -4.38 -13.75
C SER A 165 -10.18 -4.65 -13.76
N LYS A 166 -9.67 -5.28 -12.71
CA LYS A 166 -8.28 -5.73 -12.64
C LYS A 166 -8.17 -7.07 -11.92
N ALA A 167 -7.56 -8.03 -12.60
CA ALA A 167 -7.04 -9.23 -11.97
C ALA A 167 -5.88 -8.86 -11.03
N LEU A 168 -6.05 -9.14 -9.75
CA LEU A 168 -5.06 -8.90 -8.70
C LEU A 168 -4.13 -10.10 -8.58
N THR A 169 -2.83 -9.83 -8.46
CA THR A 169 -1.83 -10.86 -8.23
C THR A 169 -1.99 -11.46 -6.83
N GLY A 170 -1.99 -12.79 -6.74
CA GLY A 170 -1.90 -13.53 -5.47
C GLY A 170 -3.19 -13.57 -4.62
N CYS A 171 -4.31 -13.06 -5.12
CA CYS A 171 -5.62 -13.14 -4.45
C CYS A 171 -5.56 -12.63 -3.00
N PRO A 172 -5.12 -11.39 -2.79
CA PRO A 172 -4.67 -10.92 -1.49
C PRO A 172 -5.80 -10.93 -0.45
N SER A 173 -5.45 -11.29 0.79
CA SER A 173 -6.38 -11.11 1.91
C SER A 173 -6.35 -9.66 2.37
N ILE A 174 -7.52 -9.10 2.66
CA ILE A 174 -7.62 -7.78 3.29
C ILE A 174 -7.18 -7.92 4.76
N PRO A 175 -6.17 -7.17 5.23
CA PRO A 175 -5.71 -7.26 6.62
C PRO A 175 -6.84 -6.93 7.61
N ALA A 176 -6.99 -7.77 8.65
CA ALA A 176 -7.99 -7.57 9.70
C ALA A 176 -7.56 -6.54 10.76
N THR A 177 -6.27 -6.17 10.77
CA THR A 177 -5.66 -5.31 11.79
C THR A 177 -5.97 -3.83 11.62
N ASP A 178 -6.47 -3.42 10.45
CA ASP A 178 -6.91 -2.05 10.23
C ASP A 178 -8.35 -1.86 10.73
N THR A 179 -8.48 -1.23 11.89
CA THR A 179 -9.75 -1.04 12.58
C THR A 179 -10.44 0.28 12.24
N LYS A 180 -9.71 1.27 11.69
CA LYS A 180 -10.25 2.60 11.39
C LYS A 180 -10.71 2.71 9.94
N LEU A 181 -11.99 3.01 9.75
CA LEU A 181 -12.54 3.43 8.46
C LEU A 181 -12.51 4.96 8.37
N ILE A 182 -12.02 5.49 7.25
CA ILE A 182 -12.01 6.91 6.93
C ILE A 182 -12.98 7.15 5.78
N ILE A 183 -13.85 8.15 5.94
CA ILE A 183 -14.91 8.50 5.00
C ILE A 183 -14.76 10.00 4.70
N GLY A 184 -14.82 10.38 3.42
CA GLY A 184 -14.87 11.79 2.99
C GLY A 184 -13.58 12.60 3.13
N GLU A 185 -12.47 12.05 3.65
CA GLU A 185 -11.25 12.84 3.87
C GLU A 185 -10.67 13.37 2.55
N GLY A 186 -10.50 14.70 2.46
CA GLY A 186 -10.01 15.37 1.27
C GLY A 186 -10.96 15.31 0.07
N LEU A 187 -12.18 14.79 0.23
CA LEU A 187 -13.16 14.69 -0.83
C LEU A 187 -13.91 16.01 -0.99
N ASN A 188 -13.79 16.62 -2.16
CA ASN A 188 -14.58 17.80 -2.52
C ASN A 188 -15.88 17.39 -3.22
N ALA A 189 -16.72 16.62 -2.52
CA ALA A 189 -18.03 16.17 -2.98
C ALA A 189 -18.96 15.89 -1.80
N THR A 190 -20.26 15.74 -2.06
CA THR A 190 -21.22 15.25 -1.07
C THR A 190 -21.30 13.72 -1.16
N LEU A 191 -21.41 13.05 -0.02
CA LEU A 191 -21.65 11.62 0.08
C LEU A 191 -23.04 11.37 0.66
N GLU A 192 -23.73 10.40 0.09
CA GLU A 192 -25.03 9.92 0.55
C GLU A 192 -24.99 8.38 0.53
N GLU A 193 -25.56 7.77 1.58
CA GLU A 193 -25.75 6.31 1.73
C GLU A 193 -24.50 5.45 1.44
N LEU A 194 -23.47 5.57 2.29
CA LEU A 194 -22.34 4.65 2.23
C LEU A 194 -22.75 3.24 2.69
N MET A 195 -22.59 2.26 1.79
CA MET A 195 -22.83 0.85 2.05
C MET A 195 -21.52 0.05 1.97
N ILE A 196 -21.32 -0.88 2.90
CA ILE A 196 -20.17 -1.79 2.92
C ILE A 196 -20.67 -3.22 3.14
N TYR A 197 -20.30 -4.10 2.22
CA TYR A 197 -20.67 -5.52 2.23
C TYR A 197 -19.46 -6.39 2.56
N ASN A 198 -19.70 -7.55 3.16
CA ASN A 198 -18.68 -8.59 3.38
C ASN A 198 -18.60 -9.59 2.23
N VAL A 199 -19.27 -9.31 1.11
CA VAL A 199 -19.34 -10.15 -0.09
C VAL A 199 -19.18 -9.27 -1.33
N SER A 200 -18.63 -9.86 -2.39
CA SER A 200 -18.62 -9.21 -3.71
C SER A 200 -20.01 -9.30 -4.32
N LEU A 201 -20.68 -8.16 -4.45
CA LEU A 201 -21.96 -8.08 -5.15
C LEU A 201 -21.78 -8.34 -6.65
N SER A 202 -22.79 -8.97 -7.25
CA SER A 202 -22.96 -9.11 -8.69
C SER A 202 -23.38 -7.79 -9.33
N GLN A 203 -23.26 -7.69 -10.66
CA GLN A 203 -23.74 -6.52 -11.39
C GLN A 203 -25.25 -6.29 -11.20
N ALA A 204 -26.05 -7.36 -11.10
CA ALA A 204 -27.49 -7.23 -10.88
C ALA A 204 -27.82 -6.60 -9.52
N GLU A 205 -27.11 -7.00 -8.46
CA GLU A 205 -27.27 -6.42 -7.12
C GLU A 205 -26.78 -4.97 -7.07
N ILE A 206 -25.64 -4.66 -7.68
CA ILE A 206 -25.13 -3.30 -7.79
C ILE A 206 -26.09 -2.39 -8.58
N TYR A 207 -26.71 -2.91 -9.64
CA TYR A 207 -27.73 -2.20 -10.39
C TYR A 207 -28.98 -1.94 -9.55
N ASP A 208 -29.44 -2.93 -8.78
CA ASP A 208 -30.60 -2.78 -7.90
C ASP A 208 -30.34 -1.73 -6.79
N ASP A 209 -29.17 -1.74 -6.16
CA ASP A 209 -28.74 -0.71 -5.21
C ASP A 209 -28.73 0.68 -5.84
N TRP A 210 -28.18 0.81 -7.05
CA TRP A 210 -28.19 2.07 -7.78
C TRP A 210 -29.61 2.57 -8.05
N ILE A 211 -30.53 1.71 -8.49
CA ILE A 211 -31.93 2.09 -8.75
C ILE A 211 -32.63 2.52 -7.45
N LYS A 212 -32.41 1.81 -6.35
CA LYS A 212 -32.98 2.16 -5.04
C LYS A 212 -32.54 3.54 -4.54
N GLY A 213 -31.28 3.91 -4.78
CA GLY A 213 -30.72 5.21 -4.38
C GLY A 213 -31.10 6.39 -5.28
N ARG A 214 -31.91 6.21 -6.33
CA ARG A 214 -32.39 7.31 -7.20
C ARG A 214 -33.69 7.96 -6.73
N LYS A 215 -34.16 7.61 -5.53
CA LYS A 215 -35.46 8.06 -5.00
C LYS A 215 -35.46 9.52 -4.55
#